data_AF-A0A173Z9J0-F1
#
_entry.id   AF-A0A173Z9J0-F1
#
_cell.length_a   1.000
_cell.length_b   1.000
_cell.length_c   1.000
_cell.angle_alpha   90.00
_cell.angle_beta   90.00
_cell.angle_gamma   90.00
#
_symmetry.space_group_name_H-M   'P 1'
#
loop_
_entity.id
_entity.type
_entity.pdbx_description
1 polymer ?
#
loop_
_entity_poly.entity_id
_entity_poly.type
_entity_poly.pdbx_seq_one_letter_code
_entity_poly.pdbx_strand_id
1 'polypeptide(L)' 'MDYILTHCAPTSIALQFSRHNVADHLTDFLQEVKDRVQYHYWLFGHYHGNKAIDTKHILLWEQIVQIL' A
#
# COMPACT_ATOMS: atom_id res chain seq x y z
N MET A 1 7.15 -12.74 -11.57
CA MET A 1 6.49 -12.42 -10.29
C MET A 1 6.47 -10.92 -10.19
N ASP A 2 5.28 -10.31 -10.17
CA ASP A 2 5.13 -8.87 -10.29
C ASP A 2 4.75 -8.26 -8.94
N TYR A 3 5.48 -7.20 -8.59
CA TYR A 3 5.37 -6.50 -7.31
C TYR A 3 5.12 -5.02 -7.57
N ILE A 4 4.29 -4.42 -6.74
CA ILE A 4 4.08 -2.97 -6.72
C ILE A 4 4.66 -2.43 -5.42
N LEU A 5 5.48 -1.37 -5.53
CA LEU A 5 6.06 -0.67 -4.38
C LEU A 5 5.68 0.80 -4.44
N THR A 6 5.01 1.29 -3.41
CA THR A 6 4.58 2.69 -3.31
C THR A 6 4.84 3.25 -1.91
N HIS A 7 4.84 4.57 -1.78
CA HIS A 7 4.89 5.19 -0.46
C HIS A 7 3.55 5.04 0.27
N CYS A 8 2.44 5.39 -0.38
CA CYS A 8 1.08 5.31 0.19
C CYS A 8 0.31 4.09 -0.33
N ALA A 9 -0.78 3.73 0.36
CA ALA A 9 -1.71 2.70 -0.09
C ALA A 9 -2.78 3.27 -1.06
N PRO A 10 -3.42 2.40 -1.86
CA PRO A 10 -4.67 2.74 -2.56
C PRO A 10 -5.76 3.25 -1.62
N THR A 11 -6.67 4.10 -2.10
CA THR A 11 -7.73 4.73 -1.30
C THR A 11 -8.48 3.76 -0.38
N SER A 12 -8.94 2.62 -0.89
CA SER A 12 -9.68 1.63 -0.10
C SER A 12 -8.91 1.05 1.08
N ILE A 13 -7.58 1.06 1.02
CA ILE A 13 -6.68 0.58 2.08
C ILE A 13 -6.23 1.74 2.97
N ALA A 14 -5.89 2.89 2.38
CA ALA A 14 -5.49 4.09 3.10
C ALA A 14 -6.54 4.52 4.15
N LEU A 15 -7.82 4.47 3.77
CA LEU A 15 -8.94 4.83 4.65
C LEU A 15 -9.11 3.91 5.87
N GLN A 16 -8.47 2.74 5.90
CA GLN A 16 -8.55 1.80 7.03
C GLN A 16 -7.61 2.18 8.19
N PHE A 17 -6.57 2.98 7.94
CA PHE A 17 -5.54 3.25 8.94
C PHE A 17 -5.86 4.39 9.91
N SER A 18 -6.61 5.41 9.48
CA SER A 18 -6.96 6.55 10.33
C SER A 18 -8.21 7.24 9.80
N ARG A 19 -9.08 7.69 10.72
CA ARG A 19 -10.22 8.56 10.41
C ARG A 19 -9.84 9.91 9.82
N HIS A 20 -8.56 10.28 9.91
CA HIS A 20 -8.02 11.52 9.33
C HIS A 20 -7.42 11.29 7.94
N ASN A 21 -7.33 10.04 7.47
CA ASN A 21 -6.91 9.78 6.10
C ASN A 21 -8.05 10.19 5.18
N VAL A 22 -7.76 11.09 4.27
CA VAL A 22 -8.70 11.58 3.27
C VAL A 22 -8.24 11.06 1.93
N ALA A 23 -9.19 10.54 1.15
CA ALA A 23 -8.92 10.18 -0.23
C ALA A 23 -8.45 11.43 -0.99
N ASP A 24 -7.44 11.26 -1.84
CA ASP A 24 -6.94 12.29 -2.72
C ASP A 24 -6.68 11.70 -4.11
N HIS A 25 -6.41 12.58 -5.07
CA HIS A 25 -6.15 12.17 -6.45
C HIS A 25 -4.98 11.18 -6.62
N LEU A 26 -4.01 11.14 -5.70
CA LEU A 26 -2.88 10.20 -5.77
C LEU A 26 -3.28 8.82 -5.25
N THR A 27 -3.96 8.76 -4.11
CA THR A 27 -4.49 7.52 -3.54
C THR A 27 -5.58 6.91 -4.44
N ASP A 28 -6.36 7.74 -5.13
CA ASP A 28 -7.33 7.33 -6.14
C ASP A 28 -6.65 6.80 -7.40
N PHE A 29 -5.57 7.42 -7.85
CA PHE A 29 -4.75 6.85 -8.92
C PHE A 29 -4.22 5.46 -8.56
N LEU A 30 -3.74 5.28 -7.32
CA LEU A 30 -3.29 3.96 -6.86
C LEU A 30 -4.45 2.96 -6.77
N GLN A 31 -5.66 3.42 -6.46
CA GLN A 31 -6.86 2.59 -6.53
C GLN A 31 -7.13 2.13 -7.97
N GLU A 32 -7.03 3.01 -8.95
CA GLU A 32 -7.19 2.62 -10.37
C GLU A 32 -6.14 1.58 -10.80
N VAL A 33 -4.89 1.73 -10.39
CA VAL A 33 -3.85 0.73 -10.65
C VAL A 33 -4.23 -0.60 -10.03
N LYS A 34 -4.65 -0.60 -8.76
CA LYS A 34 -5.07 -1.80 -8.00
C LYS A 34 -6.19 -2.57 -8.70
N ASP A 35 -7.12 -1.86 -9.33
CA ASP A 35 -8.30 -2.45 -9.95
C ASP A 35 -8.05 -2.92 -11.38
N ARG A 36 -7.00 -2.40 -12.06
CA ARG A 36 -6.71 -2.72 -13.47
C ARG A 36 -5.60 -3.74 -13.67
N VAL A 37 -4.61 -3.81 -12.77
CA VAL A 37 -3.40 -4.61 -13.00
C VAL A 37 -3.41 -5.90 -12.18
N GLN A 38 -2.78 -6.95 -12.72
CA GLN A 38 -2.53 -8.19 -12.00
C GLN A 38 -1.15 -8.11 -11.34
N TYR A 39 -1.09 -8.42 -10.06
CA TYR A 39 0.14 -8.42 -9.26
C TYR A 39 0.05 -9.49 -8.17
N HIS A 40 1.23 -9.91 -7.71
CA HIS A 40 1.36 -10.89 -6.63
C HIS A 40 1.29 -10.21 -5.27
N TYR A 41 2.15 -9.20 -5.03
CA TYR A 41 2.14 -8.39 -3.82
C TYR A 41 2.24 -6.89 -4.10
N TRP A 42 1.62 -6.10 -3.22
CA TRP A 42 1.76 -4.66 -3.16
C TRP A 42 2.31 -4.29 -1.78
N LEU A 43 3.52 -3.74 -1.79
CA LEU A 43 4.23 -3.27 -0.61
C LEU A 43 4.06 -1.75 -0.50
N PHE A 44 3.66 -1.25 0.66
CA PHE A 44 3.51 0.19 0.89
C PHE A 44 3.93 0.60 2.31
N GLY A 45 4.17 1.89 2.51
CA GLY A 45 4.65 2.46 3.78
C GLY A 45 3.68 3.50 4.35
N HIS A 46 4.23 4.63 4.79
CA HIS A 46 3.50 5.81 5.29
C HIS A 46 2.80 5.68 6.65
N TYR A 47 2.28 4.49 7.01
CA TYR A 47 1.46 4.32 8.22
C TYR A 47 2.21 3.79 9.45
N HIS A 48 3.55 3.84 9.44
CA HIS A 48 4.45 3.52 10.56
C HIS A 48 4.13 2.20 11.30
N GLY A 49 3.97 1.09 10.55
CA GLY A 49 3.75 -0.23 11.11
C GLY A 49 4.22 -1.34 10.19
N ASN A 50 4.16 -2.59 10.65
CA ASN A 50 4.35 -3.78 9.81
C ASN A 50 3.08 -4.63 9.90
N LYS A 51 2.36 -4.78 8.78
CA LYS A 51 1.07 -5.51 8.78
C LYS A 51 0.70 -6.02 7.40
N ALA A 52 0.34 -7.29 7.31
CA ALA A 52 -0.44 -7.79 6.17
C ALA A 52 -1.90 -7.32 6.30
N ILE A 53 -2.37 -6.53 5.34
CA ILE A 53 -3.75 -6.05 5.31
C ILE A 53 -4.68 -7.14 4.78
N ASP A 54 -4.25 -7.81 3.72
CA ASP A 54 -4.91 -8.97 3.14
C ASP A 54 -3.85 -9.89 2.49
N THR A 55 -4.28 -10.79 1.60
CA THR A 55 -3.40 -11.74 0.92
C THR A 55 -2.43 -11.11 -0.08
N LYS A 56 -2.62 -9.84 -0.46
CA LYS A 56 -1.81 -9.14 -1.47
C LYS A 56 -1.13 -7.88 -0.96
N HIS A 57 -1.67 -7.21 0.07
CA HIS A 57 -1.23 -5.87 0.48
C HIS A 57 -0.50 -5.90 1.82
N ILE A 58 0.75 -5.44 1.83
CA ILE A 58 1.64 -5.50 3.00
C ILE A 58 2.16 -4.09 3.31
N LEU A 59 1.85 -3.61 4.51
CA LEU A 59 2.43 -2.41 5.09
C LEU A 59 3.80 -2.74 5.68
N LEU A 60 4.83 -2.02 5.25
CA LEU A 60 6.21 -2.14 5.74
C LEU A 60 6.69 -0.81 6.36
N TRP A 61 7.38 -0.91 7.48
CA TRP A 61 8.05 0.22 8.15
C TRP A 61 9.46 -0.19 8.60
N GLU A 62 9.57 -0.91 9.71
CA GLU A 62 10.87 -1.36 10.25
C GLU A 62 11.49 -2.49 9.41
N GLN A 63 10.69 -3.10 8.51
CA GLN A 63 11.11 -4.17 7.62
C GLN A 63 11.54 -3.68 6.23
N ILE A 64 11.60 -2.36 5.99
CA ILE A 64 12.30 -1.80 4.82
C ILE A 64 13.81 -1.87 5.13
N VAL A 65 14.31 -3.10 5.24
CA VAL A 65 15.69 -3.44 5.53
C VAL A 65 16.49 -3.30 4.24
N GLN A 66 17.59 -2.56 4.32
CA GLN A 66 18.63 -2.54 3.31
C GLN A 66 19.14 -3.97 3.06
N ILE A 67 18.89 -4.52 1.88
CA ILE A 67 19.60 -5.73 1.44
C ILE A 67 20.99 -5.28 1.02
N LEU A 68 22.00 -5.62 1.84
CA LEU A 68 23.42 -5.50 1.50
C LEU A 68 23.85 -6.67 0.60
#